data_AF-A0A525JKL5-F1
#
_entry.id   AF-A0A525JKL5-F1
#
_cell.length_a   1.000
_cell.length_b   1.000
_cell.length_c   1.000
_cell.angle_alpha   90.00
_cell.angle_beta   90.00
_cell.angle_gamma   90.00
#
_symmetry.space_group_name_H-M   'P 1'
#
loop_
_entity.id
_entity.type
_entity.pdbx_description
1 polymer ?
#
loop_
_entity_poly.entity_id
_entity_poly.type
_entity_poly.pdbx_seq_one_letter_code
_entity_poly.pdbx_strand_id
1 'polypeptide(L)' 'MSLFSWLPSGATAAAIRSEIWSLGARHRGEPLEGALTELKASGLSAERAQLLTACVRQLRRG' A
#
# COMPACT_ATOMS: atom_id res chain seq x y z
N MET A 1 20.26 4.60 -5.39
CA MET A 1 19.21 5.55 -4.95
C MET A 1 18.05 4.74 -4.39
N SER A 2 17.91 4.65 -3.07
CA SER A 2 16.81 3.89 -2.47
C SER A 2 15.49 4.62 -2.67
N LEU A 3 14.65 4.10 -3.57
CA LEU A 3 13.27 4.58 -3.84
C LEU A 3 12.36 4.55 -2.60
N PHE A 4 12.85 3.99 -1.50
CA PHE A 4 12.15 3.69 -0.26
C PHE A 4 12.68 4.47 0.95
N SER A 5 13.48 5.53 0.75
CA SER A 5 14.01 6.40 1.83
C SER A 5 12.94 7.13 2.66
N TRP A 6 11.67 6.99 2.30
CA TRP A 6 10.50 7.63 2.90
C TRP A 6 9.59 6.63 3.62
N LEU A 7 9.99 5.36 3.72
CA LEU A 7 9.21 4.33 4.42
C LEU A 7 9.30 4.53 5.95
N PRO A 8 8.16 4.59 6.66
CA PRO A 8 8.16 4.55 8.12
C PRO A 8 8.71 3.20 8.60
N SER A 9 9.20 3.16 9.84
CA SER A 9 9.88 2.02 10.50
C SER A 9 9.18 0.65 10.43
N GLY A 10 7.92 0.57 9.96
CA GLY A 10 7.13 -0.66 9.85
C GLY A 10 6.80 -1.13 8.43
N ALA A 11 7.01 -0.32 7.39
CA ALA A 11 6.74 -0.74 6.01
C ALA A 11 8.07 -1.01 5.29
N THR A 12 8.27 -2.21 4.74
CA THR A 12 9.44 -2.52 3.90
C THR A 12 9.06 -2.52 2.42
N ALA A 13 10.03 -2.31 1.54
CA ALA A 13 9.82 -2.37 0.09
C ALA A 13 9.24 -3.74 -0.37
N ALA A 14 9.64 -4.82 0.31
CA ALA A 14 9.09 -6.15 0.07
C ALA A 14 7.63 -6.24 0.50
N ALA A 15 7.28 -5.71 1.67
CA ALA A 15 5.91 -5.66 2.16
C ALA A 15 5.00 -4.85 1.22
N ILE A 16 5.45 -3.70 0.71
CA ILE A 16 4.69 -2.87 -0.23
C ILE A 16 4.41 -3.63 -1.53
N ARG A 17 5.42 -4.28 -2.13
CA ARG A 17 5.23 -5.04 -3.38
C ARG A 17 4.27 -6.22 -3.19
N SER A 18 4.44 -6.96 -2.10
CA SER A 18 3.56 -8.08 -1.74
C SER A 18 2.11 -7.61 -1.54
N GLU A 19 1.92 -6.48 -0.86
CA GLU A 19 0.59 -5.93 -0.61
C GLU A 19 -0.05 -5.40 -1.90
N ILE A 20 0.71 -4.74 -2.78
CA ILE A 20 0.19 -4.32 -4.09
C ILE A 20 -0.31 -5.51 -4.90
N TRP A 21 0.45 -6.62 -4.91
CA TRP A 21 0.02 -7.84 -5.61
C TRP A 21 -1.24 -8.43 -4.98
N SER A 22 -1.30 -8.47 -3.64
CA SER A 22 -2.47 -8.92 -2.90
C SER A 22 -3.71 -8.06 -3.14
N LEU A 23 -3.54 -6.73 -3.20
CA LEU A 23 -4.60 -5.78 -3.53
C LEU A 23 -5.09 -6.00 -4.96
N GLY A 24 -4.19 -6.23 -5.91
CA GLY A 24 -4.57 -6.58 -7.28
C GLY A 24 -5.40 -7.87 -7.33
N ALA A 25 -5.03 -8.89 -6.58
CA ALA A 25 -5.81 -10.13 -6.49
C ALA A 25 -7.19 -9.93 -5.86
N ARG A 26 -7.29 -9.13 -4.78
CA ARG A 26 -8.56 -8.87 -4.06
C ARG A 26 -9.50 -7.93 -4.82
N HIS A 27 -8.94 -6.94 -5.50
CA HIS A 27 -9.67 -5.86 -6.17
C HIS A 27 -9.61 -5.99 -7.70
N ARG A 28 -9.62 -7.23 -8.23
CA ARG A 28 -9.81 -7.55 -9.66
C ARG A 28 -8.84 -6.85 -10.62
N GLY A 29 -7.59 -6.68 -10.22
CA GLY A 29 -6.55 -6.02 -11.03
C GLY A 29 -6.47 -4.51 -10.82
N GLU A 30 -7.25 -3.95 -9.90
CA GLU A 30 -7.26 -2.52 -9.57
C GLU A 30 -6.65 -2.26 -8.17
N PRO A 31 -5.34 -2.48 -7.98
CA PRO A 31 -4.72 -2.36 -6.67
C PRO A 31 -4.76 -0.94 -6.09
N LEU A 32 -4.77 0.09 -6.94
CA LEU A 32 -4.81 1.48 -6.49
C LEU A 32 -6.19 1.85 -5.92
N GLU A 33 -7.27 1.51 -6.65
CA GLU A 33 -8.63 1.75 -6.18
C GLU A 33 -8.94 0.89 -4.95
N GLY A 34 -8.47 -0.35 -4.95
CA GLY A 34 -8.55 -1.24 -3.80
C GLY A 34 -7.87 -0.68 -2.56
N ALA A 35 -6.65 -0.16 -2.68
CA ALA A 35 -5.93 0.45 -1.58
C ALA A 35 -6.63 1.69 -1.03
N LEU A 36 -7.20 2.52 -1.92
CA LEU A 36 -7.97 3.72 -1.53
C LEU A 36 -9.29 3.34 -0.84
N THR A 37 -9.94 2.28 -1.30
CA THR A 37 -11.17 1.75 -0.68
C THR A 37 -10.87 1.17 0.69
N GLU A 38 -9.82 0.36 0.82
CA GLU A 38 -9.39 -0.16 2.12
C GLU A 38 -9.00 0.98 3.07
N LEU A 39 -8.29 2.02 2.61
CA LEU A 39 -7.95 3.21 3.44
C LEU A 39 -9.17 3.97 3.96
N LYS A 40 -10.28 3.96 3.22
CA LYS A 40 -11.54 4.58 3.65
C LYS A 40 -12.32 3.71 4.64
N ALA A 41 -11.95 2.43 4.80
CA ALA A 41 -12.60 1.55 5.74
C ALA A 41 -12.31 2.01 7.18
N SER A 42 -13.37 2.13 7.99
CA SER A 42 -13.27 2.42 9.42
C SER A 42 -12.69 1.21 10.16
N GLY A 43 -11.75 1.44 11.10
CA GLY A 43 -11.17 0.39 11.95
C GLY A 43 -9.80 -0.12 11.52
N LEU A 44 -9.11 0.55 10.59
CA LEU A 44 -7.73 0.22 10.26
C LEU A 44 -6.78 0.56 11.41
N SER A 45 -5.89 -0.39 11.73
CA SER A 45 -4.70 -0.13 12.54
C SER A 45 -3.81 0.92 11.86
N ALA A 46 -3.10 1.72 12.66
CA ALA A 46 -2.15 2.72 12.18
C ALA A 46 -1.07 2.12 11.26
N GLU A 47 -0.57 0.91 11.55
CA GLU A 47 0.40 0.22 10.70
C GLU A 47 -0.20 -0.14 9.34
N ARG A 48 -1.45 -0.60 9.34
CA ARG A 48 -2.16 -0.98 8.12
C ARG A 48 -2.44 0.24 7.25
N ALA A 49 -2.85 1.35 7.84
CA ALA A 49 -3.03 2.62 7.15
C ALA A 49 -1.71 3.15 6.56
N GLN A 50 -0.59 3.03 7.29
CA GLN A 50 0.73 3.40 6.77
C GLN A 50 1.15 2.54 5.58
N LEU A 51 0.97 1.22 5.65
CA LEU A 51 1.29 0.31 4.55
C LEU A 51 0.45 0.61 3.30
N LEU A 52 -0.86 0.78 3.45
CA LEU A 52 -1.74 1.11 2.33
C LEU A 52 -1.41 2.47 1.71
N THR A 53 -1.10 3.47 2.55
CA THR A 53 -0.63 4.79 2.07
C THR A 53 0.66 4.67 1.28
N ALA A 54 1.59 3.80 1.73
CA ALA A 54 2.82 3.53 1.02
C ALA A 54 2.56 2.84 -0.33
N CYS A 55 1.62 1.90 -0.39
CA CYS A 55 1.17 1.25 -1.62
C CYS A 55 0.58 2.26 -2.62
N VAL A 56 -0.34 3.12 -2.17
CA VAL A 56 -0.96 4.17 -3.01
C VAL A 56 0.10 5.11 -3.59
N ARG A 57 1.04 5.57 -2.76
CA ARG A 57 2.12 6.47 -3.22
C ARG A 57 3.06 5.78 -4.20
N GLN A 58 3.36 4.49 -4.03
CA GLN A 58 4.16 3.72 -4.98
C GLN A 58 3.43 3.55 -6.32
N LEU A 59 2.15 3.18 -6.29
CA LEU A 59 1.32 3.00 -7.47
C LEU A 59 1.11 4.29 -8.27
N ARG A 60 1.07 5.45 -7.61
CA ARG A 60 0.97 6.76 -8.27
C ARG A 60 2.27 7.27 -8.89
N ARG A 61 3.42 6.71 -8.50
CA ARG A 61 4.73 7.05 -9.08
C ARG A 61 5.13 6.15 -10.25
N GLY A 62 4.50 4.98 -10.35
CA GLY A 62 4.76 3.98 -11.40
C GLY A 62 4.05 4.31 -12.70
#